data_AF-A0AAD7P9G1-F1
#
_entry.id   AF-A0AAD7P9G1-F1
#
_cell.length_a   1.000
_cell.length_b   1.000
_cell.length_c   1.000
_cell.angle_alpha   90.00
_cell.angle_beta   90.00
_cell.angle_gamma   90.00
#
_symmetry.space_group_name_H-M   'P 1'
#
loop_
_entity.id
_entity.type
_entity.pdbx_description
1 polymer ?
#
loop_
_entity_poly.entity_id
_entity_poly.type
_entity_poly.pdbx_seq_one_letter_code
_entity_poly.pdbx_strand_id
1 'polypeptide(L)'
;MVNLTLHVLSRPDVNRLPVIVQNLGLEYDEKVLPSIRNEVLKAMVAQFNADQLLTERPHFSALIRDSLIRRAKDFNIVLDDVTITHLSYGVEFSRAVEQKHVAQ
;
A
#
# COMPACT_ATOMS: atom_id res chain seq x y z
N MET A 1 6.16 -15.23 1.82
CA MET A 1 5.61 -14.05 1.10
C MET A 1 4.70 -13.29 2.06
N VAL A 2 4.76 -11.95 2.09
CA VAL A 2 3.87 -11.13 2.92
C VAL A 2 2.61 -10.80 2.10
N ASN A 3 1.43 -11.07 2.65
CA ASN A 3 0.15 -10.70 2.07
C ASN A 3 -0.41 -9.50 2.83
N LEU A 4 -0.62 -8.40 2.13
CA LEU A 4 -1.20 -7.18 2.69
C LEU A 4 -2.48 -6.82 1.93
N THR A 5 -3.56 -6.61 2.67
CA THR A 5 -4.81 -6.08 2.14
C THR A 5 -4.96 -4.63 2.59
N LEU A 6 -5.13 -3.75 1.61
CA LEU A 6 -5.35 -2.32 1.80
C LEU A 6 -6.76 -1.95 1.35
N HIS A 7 -7.45 -1.18 2.18
CA HIS A 7 -8.63 -0.43 1.80
C HIS A 7 -8.22 1.01 1.49
N VAL A 8 -8.60 1.53 0.33
CA VAL A 8 -8.26 2.89 -0.09
C VAL A 8 -9.52 3.56 -0.60
N LEU A 9 -9.82 4.73 -0.05
CA LEU A 9 -10.85 5.63 -0.56
C LEU A 9 -10.15 6.70 -1.40
N SER A 10 -10.57 6.81 -2.66
CA SER A 10 -9.98 7.73 -3.62
C SER A 10 -11.05 8.44 -4.42
N ARG A 11 -10.73 9.65 -4.86
CA ARG A 11 -11.54 10.44 -5.78
C ARG A 11 -10.64 11.18 -6.77
N PRO A 12 -11.15 11.54 -7.96
CA PRO A 12 -10.37 12.31 -8.91
C PRO A 12 -10.34 13.78 -8.49
N ASP A 13 -9.27 14.50 -8.84
CA ASP A 13 -9.21 15.95 -8.64
C ASP A 13 -10.20 16.65 -9.58
N VAL A 14 -11.17 17.35 -9.00
CA VAL A 14 -12.24 18.07 -9.71
C VAL A 14 -11.68 19.07 -10.72
N ASN A 15 -10.55 19.71 -10.42
CA ASN A 15 -9.93 20.71 -11.29
C ASN A 15 -9.20 20.08 -12.48
N ARG A 16 -8.92 18.78 -12.43
CA ARG A 16 -8.14 18.04 -13.44
C ARG A 16 -8.95 16.93 -14.11
N LEU A 17 -10.26 16.88 -13.90
CA LEU A 17 -11.17 15.90 -14.51
C LEU A 17 -10.97 15.73 -16.03
N PRO A 18 -10.84 16.81 -16.84
CA PRO A 18 -10.64 16.66 -18.28
C PRO A 18 -9.35 15.90 -18.60
N VAL A 19 -8.28 16.17 -17.86
CA VAL A 19 -6.96 15.54 -18.04
C VAL A 19 -7.00 14.08 -17.62
N ILE A 20 -7.66 13.77 -16.51
CA ILE A 20 -7.81 12.40 -16.00
C ILE A 20 -8.57 11.56 -17.02
N VAL A 21 -9.73 12.04 -17.50
CA VAL A 21 -10.56 11.28 -18.45
C VAL A 21 -9.86 11.11 -19.80
N GLN A 22 -9.11 12.11 -20.27
CA GLN A 22 -8.37 12.02 -21.54
C GLN A 22 -7.18 11.06 -21.46
N ASN A 23 -6.40 11.09 -20.36
CA ASN A 23 -5.17 10.32 -20.25
C ASN A 23 -5.37 8.91 -19.68
N LEU A 24 -6.31 8.75 -18.73
CA LEU A 24 -6.53 7.52 -17.97
C LEU A 24 -7.86 6.84 -18.31
N GLY A 25 -8.81 7.60 -18.87
CA GLY A 25 -10.16 7.13 -19.15
C GLY A 25 -11.09 7.17 -17.94
N LEU A 26 -12.29 6.63 -18.09
CA LEU A 26 -13.29 6.54 -17.02
C LEU A 26 -12.92 5.50 -15.95
N GLU A 27 -12.15 4.48 -16.33
CA GLU A 27 -11.66 3.38 -15.47
C GLU A 27 -10.30 3.73 -14.81
N TYR A 28 -10.08 5.00 -14.51
CA TYR A 28 -8.79 5.48 -13.99
C TYR A 28 -8.44 4.83 -12.64
N ASP A 29 -9.45 4.56 -11.81
CA ASP A 29 -9.32 3.94 -10.50
C ASP A 29 -8.90 2.47 -10.62
N GLU A 30 -9.55 1.70 -11.48
CA GLU A 30 -9.23 0.29 -11.71
C GLU A 30 -7.85 0.09 -12.35
N LYS A 31 -7.34 1.07 -13.10
CA LYS A 31 -6.02 0.99 -13.75
C LYS A 31 -4.90 1.50 -12.85
N VAL A 32 -5.08 2.67 -12.23
CA VAL A 32 -4.02 3.34 -11.49
C VAL A 32 -3.87 2.77 -10.08
N LEU A 33 -4.96 2.56 -9.35
CA LEU A 33 -4.89 2.11 -7.95
C LEU A 33 -4.15 0.79 -7.76
N PRO A 34 -4.40 -0.30 -8.53
CA PRO A 34 -3.63 -1.52 -8.35
C PRO A 34 -2.15 -1.35 -8.73
N SER A 35 -1.84 -0.51 -9.72
CA SER A 35 -0.47 -0.24 -10.13
C SER A 35 0.32 0.44 -9.00
N ILE A 36 -0.20 1.55 -8.47
CA ILE A 36 0.46 2.29 -7.38
C ILE A 36 0.53 1.48 -6.09
N ARG A 37 -0.51 0.67 -5.79
CA ARG A 37 -0.51 -0.22 -4.62
C ARG A 37 0.61 -1.24 -4.74
N ASN A 38 0.72 -1.93 -5.88
CA ASN A 38 1.77 -2.93 -6.08
C ASN A 38 3.17 -2.33 -6.03
N GLU A 39 3.36 -1.14 -6.59
CA GLU A 39 4.64 -0.42 -6.55
C GLU A 39 5.04 -0.08 -5.10
N VAL A 40 4.15 0.58 -4.34
CA VAL A 40 4.42 0.98 -2.95
C VAL A 40 4.64 -0.25 -2.07
N LEU A 41 3.83 -1.30 -2.23
CA LEU A 41 3.98 -2.52 -1.43
C LEU A 41 5.33 -3.20 -1.67
N LYS A 42 5.78 -3.28 -2.93
CA LYS A 42 7.10 -3.84 -3.24
C LYS A 42 8.23 -3.01 -2.61
N ALA A 43 8.16 -1.68 -2.71
CA ALA A 43 9.16 -0.79 -2.13
C ALA A 43 9.22 -0.89 -0.59
N MET A 44 8.07 -1.12 0.04
CA MET A 44 7.95 -1.24 1.49
C MET A 44 8.44 -2.60 2.00
N VAL A 45 8.11 -3.70 1.32
CA VAL A 45 8.61 -5.04 1.66
C VAL A 45 10.13 -5.15 1.46
N ALA A 46 10.71 -4.35 0.56
CA ALA A 46 12.16 -4.29 0.39
C ALA A 46 12.89 -3.53 1.53
N GLN A 47 12.21 -2.59 2.20
CA GLN A 47 12.81 -1.76 3.26
C GLN A 47 12.55 -2.30 4.67
N PHE A 48 11.44 -3.01 4.88
CA PHE A 48 11.04 -3.48 6.20
C PHE A 48 11.08 -5.00 6.29
N ASN A 49 11.69 -5.50 7.35
CA ASN A 49 11.57 -6.90 7.74
C ASN A 49 10.21 -7.11 8.43
N ALA A 50 9.67 -8.32 8.32
CA ALA A 50 8.38 -8.67 8.91
C ALA A 50 8.27 -8.41 10.43
N ASP A 51 9.36 -8.57 11.17
CA ASP A 51 9.36 -8.29 12.61
C ASP A 51 9.05 -6.80 12.86
N GLN A 52 9.62 -5.90 12.05
CA GLN A 52 9.38 -4.46 12.13
C GLN A 52 7.95 -4.10 11.69
N LEU A 53 7.38 -4.83 10.73
CA LEU A 53 5.99 -4.62 10.29
C LEU A 53 4.98 -4.90 11.41
N LEU A 54 5.29 -5.85 12.31
CA LEU A 54 4.44 -6.17 13.44
C LEU A 54 4.63 -5.16 14.59
N THR A 55 5.88 -4.84 14.94
CA THR A 55 6.20 -3.96 16.07
C THR A 55 5.91 -2.48 15.78
N GLU A 56 6.17 -2.02 14.56
CA GLU A 56 6.04 -0.62 14.14
C GLU A 56 4.89 -0.40 13.15
N ARG A 57 3.83 -1.22 13.26
CA ARG A 57 2.65 -1.15 12.37
C ARG A 57 2.09 0.28 12.19
N PRO A 58 1.98 1.15 13.22
CA PRO A 58 1.51 2.51 13.03
C PRO A 58 2.42 3.35 12.13
N HIS A 59 3.74 3.22 12.32
CA HIS A 59 4.74 3.93 11.51
C HIS A 59 4.72 3.43 10.06
N PHE A 60 4.69 2.11 9.89
CA PHE A 60 4.58 1.49 8.57
C PHE A 60 3.31 1.91 7.83
N SER A 61 2.18 1.98 8.52
CA SER A 61 0.90 2.45 7.96
C SER A 61 0.98 3.89 7.48
N ALA A 62 1.63 4.77 8.26
CA ALA A 62 1.83 6.17 7.87
C ALA A 62 2.70 6.29 6.62
N LEU A 63 3.80 5.52 6.54
CA LEU A 63 4.69 5.51 5.39
C LEU A 63 4.01 5.02 4.11
N ILE A 64 3.22 3.94 4.19
CA ILE A 64 2.42 3.46 3.06
C ILE A 64 1.46 4.54 2.58
N ARG A 65 0.75 5.16 3.52
CA ARG A 65 -0.23 6.21 3.22
C ARG A 65 0.43 7.39 2.50
N ASP A 66 1.54 7.90 3.03
CA ASP A 66 2.24 9.04 2.44
C ASP A 66 2.82 8.71 1.05
N SER A 67 3.33 7.49 0.88
CA SER A 67 3.85 7.02 -0.41
C SER A 67 2.74 6.89 -1.45
N LEU A 68 1.60 6.31 -1.07
CA LEU A 68 0.43 6.19 -1.94
C LEU A 68 -0.14 7.56 -2.31
N ILE A 69 -0.28 8.47 -1.34
CA ILE A 69 -0.76 9.84 -1.60
C ILE A 69 0.15 10.55 -2.59
N ARG A 70 1.46 10.46 -2.39
CA ARG A 70 2.44 11.08 -3.28
C ARG A 70 2.31 10.54 -4.70
N ARG A 71 2.20 9.21 -4.83
CA ARG A 71 2.09 8.57 -6.14
C ARG A 71 0.77 8.87 -6.83
N ALA A 72 -0.33 8.88 -6.10
CA ALA A 72 -1.65 9.19 -6.64
C ALA A 72 -1.75 10.63 -7.19
N LYS A 73 -1.03 11.59 -6.57
CA LYS A 73 -0.96 12.97 -7.06
C LYS A 73 -0.38 13.09 -8.47
N ASP A 74 0.58 12.25 -8.84
CA ASP A 74 1.15 12.22 -10.21
C ASP A 74 0.07 11.95 -11.26
N PHE A 75 -0.99 11.24 -10.87
CA PHE A 75 -2.13 10.89 -11.71
C PHE A 75 -3.35 11.80 -11.50
N ASN A 76 -3.21 12.87 -10.72
CA ASN A 76 -4.30 13.76 -10.30
C ASN A 76 -5.43 13.04 -9.53
N ILE A 77 -5.07 11.98 -8.80
CA ILE A 77 -5.98 11.23 -7.94
C ILE A 77 -5.72 11.64 -6.49
N VAL A 78 -6.80 11.96 -5.77
CA VAL A 78 -6.76 12.29 -4.35
C VAL A 78 -7.13 11.04 -3.55
N LEU A 79 -6.30 10.68 -2.58
CA LEU A 79 -6.64 9.62 -1.62
C LEU A 79 -7.18 10.27 -0.35
N ASP A 80 -8.45 10.02 -0.04
CA ASP A 80 -9.09 10.55 1.17
C ASP A 80 -8.74 9.67 2.38
N ASP A 81 -8.69 8.35 2.21
CA ASP A 81 -8.30 7.42 3.27
C ASP A 81 -7.51 6.21 2.74
N VAL A 82 -6.57 5.72 3.55
CA VAL A 82 -5.78 4.51 3.30
C VAL A 82 -5.66 3.74 4.60
N THR A 83 -6.23 2.54 4.64
CA THR A 83 -6.28 1.71 5.85
C THR A 83 -5.79 0.28 5.55
N ILE A 84 -4.91 -0.24 6.42
CA ILE A 84 -4.45 -1.64 6.37
C ILE A 84 -5.47 -2.53 7.09
N THR A 85 -6.24 -3.32 6.34
CA THR A 85 -7.28 -4.20 6.91
C THR A 85 -6.71 -5.54 7.34
N HIS A 86 -5.82 -6.12 6.55
CA HIS A 86 -5.22 -7.43 6.86
C HIS A 86 -3.75 -7.46 6.49
N LEU A 87 -2.95 -8.05 7.37
CA LEU A 87 -1.52 -8.32 7.16
C LEU A 87 -1.29 -9.76 7.61
N SER A 88 -0.93 -10.63 6.68
CA SER A 88 -0.56 -12.01 6.97
C SER A 88 0.78 -12.38 6.35
N TYR A 89 1.50 -13.22 7.07
CA TYR A 89 2.75 -13.80 6.60
C TYR A 89 2.45 -15.18 6.03
N GLY A 90 3.06 -15.50 4.88
CA GLY A 90 3.03 -16.86 4.36
C GLY A 90 3.62 -17.83 5.38
N VAL A 91 3.11 -19.06 5.39
CA VAL A 91 3.37 -20.10 6.41
C VAL A 91 4.87 -20.32 6.66
N GLU A 92 5.71 -20.25 5.61
CA GLU A 92 7.17 -20.40 5.74
C GLU A 92 7.83 -19.26 6.53
N PHE A 93 7.27 -18.06 6.49
CA PHE A 93 7.81 -16.91 7.20
C PHE A 93 7.38 -16.93 8.68
N SER A 94 6.12 -17.26 8.97
CA SER A 94 5.65 -17.46 10.35
C SER A 94 6.48 -18.53 11.08
N ARG A 95 6.80 -19.63 10.38
CA ARG A 95 7.61 -20.72 10.93
C ARG A 95 9.06 -20.29 11.25
N ALA A 96 9.66 -19.45 10.40
CA ALA A 96 11.02 -18.93 10.59
C ALA A 96 11.10 -17.89 11.74
N VAL A 97 10.04 -17.11 11.94
CA VAL A 97 9.95 -16.14 13.05
C VAL A 97 9.67 -16.85 14.38
N GLU A 98 8.74 -17.81 14.43
CA GLU A 98 8.48 -18.61 15.64
C GLU A 98 9.72 -19.38 16.10
N GLN A 99 10.50 -19.97 15.19
CA GLN A 99 11.72 -20.70 15.57
C GLN A 99 12.81 -19.81 16.17
N LYS A 100 12.88 -18.52 15.79
CA LYS A 100 13.83 -17.58 16.39
C LYS A 100 13.36 -17.04 17.74
N HIS A 101 12.05 -16.97 17.97
CA HIS A 101 11.50 -16.46 19.23
C HIS A 101 11.58 -17.48 20.39
N VAL A 102 11.64 -18.78 20.08
CA VAL A 102 11.76 -19.86 21.09
C VAL A 102 13.22 -20.11 21.53
N ALA A 103 14.19 -19.51 20.85
CA ALA A 103 15.62 -19.69 21.15
C ALA A 103 16.21 -18.66 22.13
N GLN A 104 15.37 -17.86 22.81
CA GLN A 104 15.79 -16.81 23.75
C GLN A 104 15.33 -17.10 25.18
#